data_AF-A0A2S4Z704-F1
#
_entry.id   AF-A0A2S4Z704-F1
#
_cell.length_a   1.000
_cell.length_b   1.000
_cell.length_c   1.000
_cell.angle_alpha   90.00
_cell.angle_beta   90.00
_cell.angle_gamma   90.00
#
_symmetry.space_group_name_H-M   'P 1'
#
loop_
_entity.id
_entity.type
_entity.pdbx_description
1 polymer ?
#
loop_
_entity_poly.entity_id
_entity_poly.type
_entity_poly.pdbx_seq_one_letter_code
_entity_poly.pdbx_strand_id
1 'polypeptide(L)'
;MNDQQGFTESHVYAIPMRTAFRGITVREGMVVRGPRGWGEFCPFPEYGHREAASWLATAVEQVTRGWPAPVRDRIPVNATVPAVGPERAHAVVARSGCGTAKVKVADHPDSHAEDLARVEAVRDALGPGGRIRVDANGRWDVDTAVTRIRQLDRAAGGLEYVEQPCATVEELAAVRRRVEVRIAADESIRRADDPLKVAVAGAADVAVIKCTPLGGVRRALEVAEASGLPCVVSSALETSVGLAAQVALAAALPELDFACGLGTLSLLTGDLVPAGQALRPVDGFLAVPSAVPEPDPELLRRHRQTDPDRAAWWHTRLTGTLALTPS
;
A
#
# COMPACT_ATOMS: atom_id res chain seq x y z
N MET A 1 -0.74 -17.55 25.19
CA MET A 1 -1.29 -17.06 23.91
C MET A 1 -2.80 -17.16 24.02
N ASN A 2 -3.53 -16.09 23.73
CA ASN A 2 -4.98 -16.07 23.90
C ASN A 2 -5.61 -16.98 22.83
N ASP A 3 -6.28 -18.05 23.25
CA ASP A 3 -6.78 -19.17 22.45
C ASP A 3 -7.96 -18.77 21.52
N GLN A 4 -8.44 -17.54 21.64
CA GLN A 4 -9.70 -17.10 21.00
C GLN A 4 -9.63 -16.90 19.49
N GLN A 5 -8.45 -16.77 18.87
CA GLN A 5 -8.30 -16.60 17.42
C GLN A 5 -7.51 -17.73 16.73
N GLY A 6 -7.15 -18.79 17.47
CA GLY A 6 -6.52 -19.99 16.90
C GLY A 6 -5.08 -19.79 16.38
N PHE A 7 -4.36 -18.78 16.86
CA PHE A 7 -2.95 -18.61 16.50
C PHE A 7 -2.07 -19.64 17.24
N THR A 8 -1.30 -20.42 16.49
CA THR A 8 -0.41 -21.46 17.04
C THR A 8 1.04 -21.01 17.15
N GLU A 9 1.43 -19.97 16.41
CA GLU A 9 2.80 -19.49 16.29
C GLU A 9 2.80 -18.00 15.93
N SER A 10 3.81 -17.26 16.41
CA SER A 10 4.01 -15.86 16.02
C SER A 10 5.49 -15.49 15.98
N HIS A 11 5.90 -14.73 14.98
CA HIS A 11 7.28 -14.24 14.81
C HIS A 11 7.30 -12.75 14.54
N VAL A 12 8.04 -12.00 15.34
CA VAL A 12 8.28 -10.57 15.12
C VAL A 12 9.50 -10.40 14.21
N TYR A 13 9.32 -9.66 13.12
CA TYR A 13 10.37 -9.38 12.15
C TYR A 13 10.73 -7.90 12.12
N ALA A 14 11.95 -7.62 11.65
CA ALA A 14 12.45 -6.29 11.32
C ALA A 14 13.30 -6.40 10.04
N ILE A 15 12.81 -5.83 8.93
CA ILE A 15 13.48 -5.88 7.63
C ILE A 15 13.95 -4.49 7.25
N PRO A 16 15.27 -4.25 7.08
CA PRO A 16 15.78 -2.98 6.59
C PRO A 16 15.21 -2.62 5.21
N MET A 17 15.01 -1.34 4.96
CA MET A 17 14.55 -0.80 3.69
C MET A 17 15.74 -0.31 2.85
N ARG A 18 15.61 -0.36 1.53
CA ARG A 18 16.66 0.11 0.60
C ARG A 18 16.77 1.63 0.53
N THR A 19 15.71 2.31 0.94
CA THR A 19 15.62 3.77 1.05
C THR A 19 14.53 4.09 2.06
N ALA A 20 14.60 5.28 2.66
CA ALA A 20 13.51 5.77 3.49
C ALA A 20 12.22 5.87 2.67
N PHE A 21 11.10 5.45 3.24
CA PHE A 21 9.78 5.55 2.62
C PHE A 21 8.71 5.66 3.71
N ARG A 22 7.78 6.62 3.59
CA ARG A 22 6.82 6.97 4.66
C ARG A 22 7.49 7.21 6.02
N GLY A 23 8.68 7.82 6.03
CA GLY A 23 9.39 8.17 7.26
C GLY A 23 10.08 7.00 7.99
N ILE A 24 10.07 5.79 7.44
CA ILE A 24 10.73 4.62 8.04
C ILE A 24 11.89 4.12 7.18
N THR A 25 12.89 3.53 7.83
CA THR A 25 14.04 2.85 7.21
C THR A 25 14.10 1.36 7.55
N VAL A 26 13.23 0.89 8.44
CA VAL A 26 13.06 -0.51 8.82
C VAL A 26 11.57 -0.81 8.84
N ARG A 27 11.17 -1.89 8.16
CA ARG A 27 9.82 -2.40 8.22
C ARG A 27 9.71 -3.48 9.29
N GLU A 28 8.94 -3.19 10.33
CA GLU A 28 8.63 -4.14 11.39
C GLU A 28 7.21 -4.68 11.26
N GLY A 29 6.99 -5.88 11.78
CA GLY A 29 5.69 -6.52 11.86
C GLY A 29 5.76 -7.86 12.53
N MET A 30 4.65 -8.58 12.53
CA MET A 30 4.54 -9.93 13.04
C MET A 30 3.86 -10.81 12.01
N VAL A 31 4.39 -12.01 11.77
CA VAL A 31 3.65 -13.07 11.09
C VAL A 31 3.07 -14.03 12.12
N VAL A 32 1.82 -14.43 11.92
CA VAL A 32 1.08 -15.35 12.79
C VAL A 32 0.64 -16.56 12.00
N ARG A 33 0.69 -17.74 12.61
CA ARG A 33 0.21 -18.99 12.02
C ARG A 33 -1.13 -19.37 12.62
N GLY A 34 -2.07 -19.78 11.79
CA GLY A 34 -3.35 -20.34 12.21
C GLY A 34 -3.82 -21.48 11.31
N PRO A 35 -5.10 -21.87 11.38
CA PRO A 35 -5.61 -23.10 10.76
C PRO A 35 -5.42 -23.20 9.24
N ARG A 36 -5.38 -22.06 8.53
CA ARG A 36 -5.25 -22.00 7.07
C ARG A 36 -3.88 -21.51 6.58
N GLY A 37 -2.87 -21.45 7.45
CA GLY A 37 -1.53 -21.01 7.10
C GLY A 37 -1.13 -19.74 7.84
N TRP A 38 -0.57 -18.76 7.12
CA TRP A 38 0.06 -17.58 7.70
C TRP A 38 -0.72 -16.29 7.41
N GLY A 39 -0.61 -15.32 8.31
CA GLY A 39 -1.15 -13.98 8.17
C GLY A 39 -0.14 -12.96 8.69
N GLU A 40 -0.28 -11.71 8.25
CA GLU A 40 0.67 -10.66 8.63
C GLU A 40 -0.02 -9.51 9.39
N PHE A 41 0.44 -9.28 10.62
CA PHE A 41 0.04 -8.17 11.45
C PHE A 41 1.17 -7.13 11.50
N CYS A 42 1.06 -6.09 10.66
CA CYS A 42 2.11 -5.09 10.51
C CYS A 42 1.64 -3.62 10.53
N PRO A 43 0.74 -3.17 11.42
CA PRO A 43 0.40 -1.74 11.51
C PRO A 43 1.63 -0.87 11.78
N PHE A 44 1.70 0.32 11.16
CA PHE A 44 2.80 1.27 11.43
C PHE A 44 2.86 1.72 12.90
N PRO A 45 4.03 2.06 13.45
CA PRO A 45 4.19 2.31 14.89
C PRO A 45 3.31 3.41 15.48
N GLU A 46 2.93 4.41 14.69
CA GLU A 46 2.07 5.52 15.11
C GLU A 46 0.62 5.11 15.39
N TYR A 47 0.19 3.95 14.90
CA TYR A 47 -1.20 3.49 15.08
C TYR A 47 -1.45 2.88 16.46
N GLY A 48 -2.47 3.39 17.15
CA GLY A 48 -2.96 2.82 18.39
C GLY A 48 -3.67 1.48 18.17
N HIS A 49 -4.05 0.81 19.26
CA HIS A 49 -4.72 -0.51 19.19
C HIS A 49 -6.02 -0.48 18.38
N ARG A 50 -6.78 0.62 18.45
CA ARG A 50 -8.04 0.78 17.69
C ARG A 50 -7.80 0.75 16.19
N GLU A 51 -6.82 1.50 15.70
CA GLU A 51 -6.46 1.54 14.28
C GLU A 51 -5.79 0.22 13.84
N ALA A 52 -4.99 -0.38 14.71
CA ALA A 52 -4.37 -1.68 14.49
C ALA A 52 -5.39 -2.83 14.41
N ALA A 53 -6.61 -2.68 14.94
CA ALA A 53 -7.63 -3.74 14.94
C ALA A 53 -7.99 -4.20 13.51
N SER A 54 -8.12 -3.29 12.55
CA SER A 54 -8.37 -3.65 11.14
C SER A 54 -7.17 -4.39 10.51
N TRP A 55 -5.96 -4.03 10.90
CA TRP A 55 -4.76 -4.74 10.44
C TRP A 55 -4.73 -6.17 10.99
N LEU A 56 -5.10 -6.35 12.25
CA LEU A 56 -5.24 -7.67 12.84
C LEU A 56 -6.37 -8.48 12.19
N ALA A 57 -7.54 -7.86 11.93
CA ALA A 57 -8.65 -8.52 11.26
C ALA A 57 -8.26 -9.07 9.88
N THR A 58 -7.39 -8.38 9.15
CA THR A 58 -6.83 -8.89 7.89
C THR A 58 -6.00 -10.16 8.13
N ALA A 59 -5.07 -10.13 9.09
CA ALA A 59 -4.24 -11.29 9.45
C ALA A 59 -5.11 -12.49 9.88
N VAL A 60 -6.18 -12.23 10.63
CA VAL A 60 -7.16 -13.24 11.05
C VAL A 60 -7.88 -13.84 9.85
N GLU A 61 -8.34 -13.01 8.90
CA GLU A 61 -9.00 -13.51 7.69
C GLU A 61 -8.08 -14.43 6.88
N GLN A 62 -6.80 -14.06 6.75
CA GLN A 62 -5.79 -14.87 6.06
C GLN A 62 -5.68 -16.28 6.68
N VAL A 63 -5.64 -16.37 8.02
CA VAL A 63 -5.41 -17.66 8.69
C VAL A 63 -6.67 -18.45 9.02
N THR A 64 -7.87 -17.87 8.92
CA THR A 64 -9.13 -18.54 9.32
C THR A 64 -10.10 -18.78 8.17
N ARG A 65 -10.16 -17.91 7.16
CA ARG A 65 -11.19 -17.97 6.09
C ARG A 65 -10.61 -18.15 4.69
N GLY A 66 -9.42 -17.59 4.42
CA GLY A 66 -8.93 -17.43 3.05
C GLY A 66 -9.74 -16.39 2.26
N TRP A 67 -9.43 -16.23 0.98
CA TRP A 67 -9.94 -15.12 0.17
C TRP A 67 -11.09 -15.52 -0.77
N PRO A 68 -11.89 -14.56 -1.24
CA PRO A 68 -12.80 -14.75 -2.36
C PRO A 68 -12.08 -15.30 -3.60
N ALA A 69 -12.81 -16.03 -4.45
CA ALA A 69 -12.26 -16.59 -5.68
C ALA A 69 -11.77 -15.46 -6.61
N PRO A 70 -10.59 -15.61 -7.23
CA PRO A 70 -10.10 -14.63 -8.18
C PRO A 70 -10.91 -14.70 -9.49
N VAL A 71 -11.07 -13.55 -10.14
CA VAL A 71 -11.63 -13.44 -11.51
C VAL A 71 -10.55 -13.18 -12.56
N ARG A 72 -9.28 -13.20 -12.15
CA ARG A 72 -8.08 -13.03 -13.00
C ARG A 72 -6.86 -13.68 -12.35
N ASP A 73 -5.89 -14.10 -13.17
CA ASP A 73 -4.71 -14.85 -12.71
C ASP A 73 -3.44 -14.00 -12.58
N ARG A 74 -3.45 -12.79 -13.13
CA ARG A 74 -2.31 -11.86 -13.09
C ARG A 74 -2.78 -10.44 -12.79
N ILE A 75 -2.00 -9.73 -11.98
CA ILE A 75 -2.29 -8.38 -11.53
C ILE A 75 -1.26 -7.42 -12.13
N PRO A 76 -1.66 -6.46 -12.97
CA PRO A 76 -0.77 -5.39 -13.43
C PRO A 76 -0.33 -4.55 -12.23
N VAL A 77 0.94 -4.19 -12.16
CA VAL A 77 1.48 -3.38 -11.06
C VAL A 77 2.20 -2.14 -11.58
N ASN A 78 2.22 -1.09 -10.76
CA ASN A 78 3.04 0.09 -11.02
C ASN A 78 4.40 -0.01 -10.31
N ALA A 79 5.40 0.65 -10.87
CA ALA A 79 6.64 0.97 -10.16
C ALA A 79 6.34 1.97 -9.03
N THR A 80 6.88 1.74 -7.84
CA THR A 80 6.79 2.70 -6.73
C THR A 80 8.11 3.46 -6.64
N VAL A 81 8.07 4.76 -6.94
CA VAL A 81 9.25 5.65 -6.96
C VAL A 81 9.26 6.49 -5.68
N PRO A 82 10.20 6.24 -4.74
CA PRO A 82 10.34 7.03 -3.51
C PRO A 82 10.81 8.47 -3.79
N ALA A 83 10.86 9.30 -2.75
CA ALA A 83 11.44 10.64 -2.82
C ALA A 83 12.97 10.55 -2.91
N VAL A 84 13.48 10.31 -4.12
CA VAL A 84 14.92 10.17 -4.44
C VAL A 84 15.30 11.12 -5.58
N GLY A 85 16.59 11.29 -5.83
CA GLY A 85 17.07 12.08 -6.97
C GLY A 85 16.61 11.51 -8.33
N PRO A 86 16.59 12.36 -9.38
CA PRO A 86 16.06 12.01 -10.71
C PRO A 86 16.75 10.80 -11.35
N GLU A 87 18.07 10.65 -11.22
CA GLU A 87 18.79 9.51 -11.80
C GLU A 87 18.34 8.19 -11.17
N ARG A 88 18.12 8.21 -9.84
CA ARG A 88 17.65 7.03 -9.12
C ARG A 88 16.20 6.72 -9.48
N ALA A 89 15.36 7.74 -9.64
CA ALA A 89 13.97 7.59 -10.05
C ALA A 89 13.86 6.96 -11.44
N HIS A 90 14.61 7.47 -12.42
CA HIS A 90 14.74 6.88 -13.75
C HIS A 90 15.16 5.40 -13.67
N ALA A 91 16.21 5.10 -12.91
CA ALA A 91 16.73 3.74 -12.78
C ALA A 91 15.75 2.76 -12.09
N VAL A 92 14.90 3.24 -11.18
CA VAL A 92 13.82 2.43 -10.57
C VAL A 92 12.80 2.04 -11.64
N VAL A 93 12.36 3.00 -12.45
CA VAL A 93 11.38 2.77 -13.51
C VAL A 93 11.94 1.88 -14.61
N ALA A 94 13.13 2.17 -15.12
CA ALA A 94 13.75 1.43 -16.23
C ALA A 94 13.93 -0.08 -15.91
N ARG A 95 14.15 -0.44 -14.64
CA ARG A 95 14.29 -1.84 -14.21
C ARG A 95 12.98 -2.50 -13.78
N SER A 96 11.87 -1.76 -13.74
CA SER A 96 10.61 -2.25 -13.15
C SER A 96 9.82 -3.17 -14.08
N GLY A 97 10.01 -3.06 -15.40
CA GLY A 97 9.14 -3.70 -16.40
C GLY A 97 7.69 -3.20 -16.40
N CYS A 98 7.37 -2.16 -15.61
CA CYS A 98 6.01 -1.65 -15.44
C CYS A 98 5.71 -0.56 -16.48
N GLY A 99 4.49 -0.57 -17.05
CA GLY A 99 3.99 0.52 -17.89
C GLY A 99 3.44 1.73 -17.13
N THR A 100 3.49 1.70 -15.80
CA THR A 100 2.98 2.75 -14.91
C THR A 100 3.94 2.97 -13.75
N ALA A 101 4.13 4.23 -13.33
CA ALA A 101 4.93 4.58 -12.15
C ALA A 101 4.15 5.54 -11.24
N LYS A 102 4.25 5.33 -9.92
CA LYS A 102 3.76 6.25 -8.89
C LYS A 102 4.94 6.92 -8.20
N VAL A 103 4.97 8.26 -8.27
CA VAL A 103 6.07 9.10 -7.79
C VAL A 103 5.67 9.77 -6.49
N LYS A 104 6.49 9.60 -5.46
CA LYS A 104 6.36 10.37 -4.21
C LYS A 104 6.79 11.80 -4.42
N VAL A 105 5.97 12.72 -3.95
CA VAL A 105 6.18 14.17 -3.99
C VAL A 105 5.89 14.78 -2.62
N ALA A 106 6.21 16.07 -2.44
CA ALA A 106 5.97 16.78 -1.20
C ALA A 106 6.74 16.19 0.00
N ASP A 107 7.96 15.69 -0.20
CA ASP A 107 8.69 15.02 0.89
C ASP A 107 9.03 15.97 2.06
N HIS A 108 9.38 17.21 1.71
CA HIS A 108 9.61 18.32 2.63
C HIS A 108 9.09 19.64 2.01
N PRO A 109 9.00 20.76 2.76
CA PRO A 109 8.39 22.00 2.27
C PRO A 109 8.93 22.50 0.92
N ASP A 110 10.26 22.42 0.73
CA ASP A 110 10.98 22.92 -0.44
C ASP A 110 11.19 21.89 -1.57
N SER A 111 10.57 20.71 -1.47
CA SER A 111 10.79 19.58 -2.40
C SER A 111 10.29 19.83 -3.83
N HIS A 112 9.60 20.94 -4.12
CA HIS A 112 8.88 21.10 -5.39
C HIS A 112 9.76 21.02 -6.64
N ALA A 113 10.95 21.64 -6.62
CA ALA A 113 11.88 21.55 -7.75
C ALA A 113 12.42 20.12 -7.95
N GLU A 114 12.68 19.41 -6.84
CA GLU A 114 13.10 18.01 -6.86
C GLU A 114 11.98 17.09 -7.35
N ASP A 115 10.74 17.37 -6.96
CA ASP A 115 9.55 16.65 -7.40
C ASP A 115 9.37 16.76 -8.92
N LEU A 116 9.54 17.96 -9.48
CA LEU A 116 9.48 18.17 -10.94
C LEU A 116 10.58 17.39 -11.66
N ALA A 117 11.84 17.54 -11.24
CA ALA A 117 12.95 16.82 -11.84
C ALA A 117 12.77 15.29 -11.76
N ARG A 118 12.23 14.80 -10.64
CA ARG A 118 11.91 13.38 -10.46
C ARG A 118 10.83 12.90 -11.41
N VAL A 119 9.75 13.66 -11.58
CA VAL A 119 8.64 13.34 -12.49
C VAL A 119 9.11 13.35 -13.95
N GLU A 120 9.93 14.33 -14.35
CA GLU A 120 10.52 14.41 -15.68
C GLU A 120 11.40 13.19 -15.99
N ALA A 121 12.26 12.81 -15.04
CA ALA A 121 13.11 11.62 -15.17
C ALA A 121 12.30 10.31 -15.24
N VAL A 122 11.16 10.25 -14.55
CA VAL A 122 10.22 9.12 -14.63
C VAL A 122 9.51 9.08 -15.98
N ARG A 123 9.13 10.24 -16.54
CA ARG A 123 8.58 10.34 -17.90
C ARG A 123 9.58 9.88 -18.94
N ASP A 124 10.82 10.35 -18.86
CA ASP A 124 11.90 9.91 -19.75
C ASP A 124 12.05 8.38 -19.74
N ALA A 125 12.13 7.78 -18.55
CA ALA A 125 12.26 6.33 -18.39
C ALA A 125 11.06 5.51 -18.92
N LEU A 126 9.84 6.02 -18.78
CA LEU A 126 8.61 5.35 -19.23
C LEU A 126 8.34 5.53 -20.73
N GLY A 127 8.92 6.57 -21.34
CA GLY A 127 8.55 7.03 -22.68
C GLY A 127 7.15 7.65 -22.73
N PRO A 128 6.67 8.09 -23.92
CA PRO A 128 5.44 8.87 -24.06
C PRO A 128 4.14 8.09 -23.75
N GLY A 129 4.18 6.75 -23.88
CA GLY A 129 3.00 5.90 -23.65
C GLY A 129 2.79 5.46 -22.19
N GLY A 130 3.78 5.65 -21.32
CA GLY A 130 3.66 5.24 -19.93
C GLY A 130 2.76 6.16 -19.09
N ARG A 131 2.23 5.62 -18.00
CA ARG A 131 1.32 6.36 -17.10
C ARG A 131 2.04 6.79 -15.82
N ILE A 132 1.88 8.04 -15.43
CA ILE A 132 2.52 8.61 -14.24
C ILE A 132 1.45 9.06 -13.26
N ARG A 133 1.64 8.69 -12.01
CA ARG A 133 0.86 9.15 -10.87
C ARG A 133 1.77 9.87 -9.91
N VAL A 134 1.25 10.83 -9.17
CA VAL A 134 1.95 11.44 -8.04
C VAL A 134 1.18 11.21 -6.75
N ASP A 135 1.88 11.14 -5.63
CA ASP A 135 1.31 10.88 -4.31
C ASP A 135 1.93 11.82 -3.28
N ALA A 136 1.11 12.75 -2.77
CA ALA A 136 1.52 13.82 -1.87
C ALA A 136 1.20 13.54 -0.40
N ASN A 137 0.51 12.44 -0.09
CA ASN A 137 0.13 12.03 1.27
C ASN A 137 -0.52 13.12 2.14
N GLY A 138 -1.35 13.97 1.52
CA GLY A 138 -2.14 15.00 2.16
C GLY A 138 -1.35 16.21 2.65
N ARG A 139 -0.18 16.47 2.06
CA ARG A 139 0.78 17.47 2.57
C ARG A 139 0.59 18.88 2.02
N TRP A 140 -0.33 19.10 1.09
CA TRP A 140 -0.60 20.43 0.54
C TRP A 140 -1.90 21.00 1.07
N ASP A 141 -1.93 22.31 1.27
CA ASP A 141 -3.18 23.07 1.26
C ASP A 141 -3.75 23.13 -0.18
N VAL A 142 -5.00 23.58 -0.29
CA VAL A 142 -5.75 23.58 -1.57
C VAL A 142 -5.06 24.43 -2.65
N ASP A 143 -4.57 25.63 -2.31
CA ASP A 143 -4.01 26.55 -3.32
C ASP A 143 -2.62 26.07 -3.80
N THR A 144 -1.82 25.57 -2.86
CA THR A 144 -0.56 24.89 -3.17
C THR A 144 -0.80 23.66 -4.05
N ALA A 145 -1.79 22.82 -3.72
CA ALA A 145 -2.12 21.63 -4.49
C ALA A 145 -2.49 21.98 -5.94
N VAL A 146 -3.41 22.93 -6.15
CA VAL A 146 -3.84 23.34 -7.49
C VAL A 146 -2.66 23.83 -8.33
N THR A 147 -1.77 24.61 -7.74
CA THR A 147 -0.57 25.12 -8.43
C THR A 147 0.39 23.99 -8.79
N ARG A 148 0.74 23.15 -7.81
CA ARG A 148 1.70 22.05 -7.98
C ARG A 148 1.18 20.98 -8.95
N ILE A 149 -0.10 20.63 -8.89
CA ILE A 149 -0.71 19.65 -9.81
C ILE A 149 -0.53 20.09 -11.26
N ARG A 150 -0.79 21.36 -11.59
CA ARG A 150 -0.63 21.86 -12.97
C ARG A 150 0.81 21.82 -13.45
N GLN A 151 1.77 22.04 -12.57
CA GLN A 151 3.20 21.98 -12.92
C GLN A 151 3.66 20.53 -13.09
N LEU A 152 3.27 19.65 -12.16
CA LEU A 152 3.58 18.21 -12.21
C LEU A 152 2.90 17.54 -13.40
N ASP A 153 1.69 17.95 -13.78
CA ASP A 153 0.98 17.45 -14.95
C ASP A 153 1.74 17.74 -16.25
N ARG A 154 2.25 18.97 -16.41
CA ARG A 154 3.11 19.33 -17.53
C ARG A 154 4.42 18.54 -17.53
N ALA A 155 5.10 18.45 -16.39
CA ALA A 155 6.33 17.68 -16.24
C ALA A 155 6.13 16.18 -16.59
N ALA A 156 4.97 15.64 -16.21
CA ALA A 156 4.60 14.27 -16.51
C ALA A 156 4.12 14.08 -17.95
N GLY A 157 3.88 15.13 -18.74
CA GLY A 157 3.23 15.02 -20.04
C GLY A 157 1.82 14.41 -19.96
N GLY A 158 1.09 14.72 -18.89
CA GLY A 158 -0.20 14.14 -18.54
C GLY A 158 -0.10 13.12 -17.39
N LEU A 159 -0.63 13.50 -16.23
CA LEU A 159 -0.79 12.61 -15.08
C LEU A 159 -2.04 11.73 -15.23
N GLU A 160 -1.93 10.46 -14.82
CA GLU A 160 -3.08 9.55 -14.75
C GLU A 160 -4.02 9.94 -13.60
N TYR A 161 -3.45 10.30 -12.45
CA TYR A 161 -4.12 10.91 -11.30
C TYR A 161 -3.11 11.49 -10.29
N VAL A 162 -3.62 12.29 -9.35
CA VAL A 162 -2.90 12.75 -8.13
C VAL A 162 -3.53 12.11 -6.89
N GLU A 163 -2.74 11.35 -6.14
CA GLU A 163 -3.15 10.66 -4.92
C GLU A 163 -3.00 11.56 -3.70
N GLN A 164 -4.12 11.74 -2.98
CA GLN A 164 -4.24 12.44 -1.71
C GLN A 164 -3.44 13.77 -1.70
N PRO A 165 -3.80 14.79 -2.51
CA PRO A 165 -3.10 16.08 -2.49
C PRO A 165 -3.21 16.79 -1.13
N CYS A 166 -4.38 16.72 -0.50
CA CYS A 166 -4.72 17.43 0.75
C CYS A 166 -5.17 16.46 1.85
N ALA A 167 -5.27 16.95 3.09
CA ALA A 167 -5.51 16.12 4.25
C ALA A 167 -6.99 15.72 4.40
N THR A 168 -7.92 16.62 4.07
CA THR A 168 -9.35 16.42 4.33
C THR A 168 -10.17 16.18 3.05
N VAL A 169 -11.34 15.56 3.19
CA VAL A 169 -12.26 15.30 2.07
C VAL A 169 -12.74 16.59 1.43
N GLU A 170 -12.98 17.62 2.24
CA GLU A 170 -13.43 18.94 1.80
C GLU A 170 -12.36 19.64 0.96
N GLU A 171 -11.10 19.53 1.36
CA GLU A 171 -9.97 20.05 0.60
C GLU A 171 -9.79 19.29 -0.73
N LEU A 172 -9.90 17.96 -0.72
CA LEU A 172 -9.86 17.15 -1.94
C LEU A 172 -10.94 17.59 -2.93
N ALA A 173 -12.19 17.78 -2.46
CA ALA A 173 -13.30 18.26 -3.28
C ALA A 173 -13.02 19.67 -3.82
N ALA A 174 -12.41 20.56 -3.03
CA ALA A 174 -12.03 21.90 -3.47
C ALA A 174 -10.95 21.89 -4.55
N VAL A 175 -9.93 21.02 -4.43
CA VAL A 175 -8.90 20.83 -5.45
C VAL A 175 -9.49 20.26 -6.72
N ARG A 176 -10.30 19.19 -6.62
CA ARG A 176 -10.92 18.51 -7.77
C ARG A 176 -11.75 19.45 -8.65
N ARG A 177 -12.42 20.45 -8.07
CA ARG A 177 -13.17 21.48 -8.83
C ARG A 177 -12.28 22.48 -9.61
N ARG A 178 -10.97 22.48 -9.39
CA ARG A 178 -10.03 23.51 -9.89
C ARG A 178 -8.93 22.93 -10.81
N VAL A 179 -8.92 21.62 -11.02
CA VAL A 179 -7.94 20.90 -11.85
C VAL A 179 -8.64 19.88 -12.75
N GLU A 180 -8.05 19.62 -13.92
CA GLU A 180 -8.55 18.61 -14.87
C GLU A 180 -8.00 17.21 -14.56
N VAL A 181 -6.87 17.11 -13.84
CA VAL A 181 -6.24 15.85 -13.46
C VAL A 181 -7.10 15.14 -12.41
N ARG A 182 -7.35 13.84 -12.59
CA ARG A 182 -8.10 13.02 -11.63
C ARG A 182 -7.49 13.07 -10.24
N ILE A 183 -8.33 13.11 -9.21
CA ILE A 183 -7.94 13.02 -7.82
C ILE A 183 -8.22 11.62 -7.28
N ALA A 184 -7.22 10.96 -6.70
CA ALA A 184 -7.38 9.70 -6.00
C ALA A 184 -7.36 9.91 -4.48
N ALA A 185 -8.25 9.25 -3.74
CA ALA A 185 -8.29 9.29 -2.28
C ALA A 185 -7.70 8.01 -1.67
N ASP A 186 -6.80 8.14 -0.68
CA ASP A 186 -6.17 7.04 0.07
C ASP A 186 -6.45 7.17 1.57
N GLU A 187 -5.75 8.09 2.25
CA GLU A 187 -5.96 8.39 3.67
C GLU A 187 -7.42 8.70 3.99
N SER A 188 -8.11 9.46 3.13
CA SER A 188 -9.53 9.83 3.31
C SER A 188 -10.50 8.66 3.19
N ILE A 189 -10.08 7.51 2.66
CA ILE A 189 -10.88 6.28 2.63
C ILE A 189 -10.52 5.41 3.83
N ARG A 190 -9.24 5.06 3.97
CA ARG A 190 -8.80 4.03 4.94
C ARG A 190 -8.78 4.47 6.39
N ARG A 191 -8.82 5.78 6.68
CA ARG A 191 -8.88 6.34 8.05
C ARG A 191 -10.23 6.97 8.38
N ALA A 192 -11.19 6.95 7.45
CA ALA A 192 -12.50 7.52 7.69
C ALA A 192 -13.36 6.58 8.53
N ASP A 193 -14.12 7.14 9.47
CA ASP A 193 -15.19 6.43 10.17
C ASP A 193 -16.27 5.94 9.19
N ASP A 194 -16.45 6.70 8.11
CA ASP A 194 -17.35 6.37 7.00
C ASP A 194 -16.62 6.59 5.66
N PRO A 195 -16.06 5.52 5.07
CA PRO A 195 -15.40 5.57 3.76
C PRO A 195 -16.29 6.09 2.61
N LEU A 196 -17.63 6.05 2.77
CA LEU A 196 -18.58 6.48 1.74
C LEU A 196 -18.64 8.00 1.59
N LYS A 197 -18.19 8.75 2.62
CA LYS A 197 -18.18 10.22 2.59
C LYS A 197 -17.37 10.79 1.42
N VAL A 198 -16.33 10.10 0.97
CA VAL A 198 -15.51 10.54 -0.18
C VAL A 198 -16.32 10.56 -1.48
N ALA A 199 -17.10 9.50 -1.72
CA ALA A 199 -17.96 9.38 -2.90
C ALA A 199 -19.11 10.39 -2.85
N VAL A 200 -19.79 10.48 -1.70
CA VAL A 200 -20.92 11.41 -1.48
C VAL A 200 -20.49 12.87 -1.65
N ALA A 201 -19.29 13.24 -1.19
CA ALA A 201 -18.78 14.60 -1.32
C ALA A 201 -18.27 14.94 -2.74
N GLY A 202 -18.24 13.97 -3.67
CA GLY A 202 -17.65 14.15 -4.99
C GLY A 202 -16.17 14.54 -4.94
N ALA A 203 -15.45 14.04 -3.93
CA ALA A 203 -14.11 14.49 -3.57
C ALA A 203 -12.98 13.79 -4.33
N ALA A 204 -13.27 12.66 -4.98
CA ALA A 204 -12.29 11.87 -5.71
C ALA A 204 -12.91 11.24 -6.98
N ASP A 205 -12.05 10.96 -7.95
CA ASP A 205 -12.33 10.19 -9.17
C ASP A 205 -11.91 8.74 -9.05
N VAL A 206 -10.98 8.43 -8.14
CA VAL A 206 -10.40 7.10 -7.93
C VAL A 206 -10.30 6.79 -6.43
N ALA A 207 -10.69 5.57 -6.05
CA ALA A 207 -10.55 5.07 -4.68
C ALA A 207 -9.30 4.19 -4.56
N VAL A 208 -8.37 4.55 -3.68
CA VAL A 208 -7.23 3.69 -3.33
C VAL A 208 -7.66 2.74 -2.21
N ILE A 209 -7.69 1.45 -2.52
CA ILE A 209 -8.15 0.40 -1.60
C ILE A 209 -6.94 -0.41 -1.12
N LYS A 210 -6.88 -0.65 0.19
CA LYS A 210 -5.84 -1.47 0.82
C LYS A 210 -6.51 -2.39 1.83
N CYS A 211 -6.52 -3.71 1.61
CA CYS A 211 -7.25 -4.62 2.48
C CYS A 211 -6.71 -4.62 3.91
N THR A 212 -5.39 -4.50 4.08
CA THR A 212 -4.72 -4.55 5.38
C THR A 212 -5.26 -3.50 6.37
N PRO A 213 -5.25 -2.19 6.07
CA PRO A 213 -5.88 -1.21 6.96
C PRO A 213 -7.41 -1.23 6.96
N LEU A 214 -8.07 -1.84 5.96
CA LEU A 214 -9.53 -1.89 5.87
C LEU A 214 -10.18 -3.07 6.60
N GLY A 215 -9.42 -4.05 7.07
CA GLY A 215 -9.98 -5.19 7.82
C GLY A 215 -10.20 -6.47 7.02
N GLY A 216 -9.47 -6.65 5.92
CA GLY A 216 -9.50 -7.87 5.12
C GLY A 216 -10.00 -7.64 3.70
N VAL A 217 -9.84 -8.67 2.87
CA VAL A 217 -10.19 -8.67 1.44
C VAL A 217 -11.70 -8.50 1.26
N ARG A 218 -12.52 -9.24 2.02
CA ARG A 218 -13.99 -9.12 1.90
C ARG A 218 -14.48 -7.71 2.28
N ARG A 219 -14.00 -7.19 3.41
CA ARG A 219 -14.36 -5.84 3.85
C ARG A 219 -13.90 -4.78 2.84
N ALA A 220 -12.72 -4.95 2.26
CA ALA A 220 -12.23 -4.06 1.21
C ALA A 220 -13.07 -4.12 -0.08
N LEU A 221 -13.61 -5.29 -0.45
CA LEU A 221 -14.54 -5.42 -1.58
C LEU A 221 -15.87 -4.72 -1.31
N GLU A 222 -16.42 -4.84 -0.09
CA GLU A 222 -17.62 -4.09 0.32
C GLU A 222 -17.39 -2.58 0.25
N VAL A 223 -16.22 -2.11 0.71
CA VAL A 223 -15.85 -0.69 0.63
C VAL A 223 -15.67 -0.24 -0.82
N ALA A 224 -15.05 -1.07 -1.67
CA ALA A 224 -14.90 -0.78 -3.09
C ALA A 224 -16.26 -0.65 -3.79
N GLU A 225 -17.16 -1.63 -3.59
CA GLU A 225 -18.52 -1.61 -4.15
C GLU A 225 -19.29 -0.37 -3.69
N ALA A 226 -19.30 -0.13 -2.37
CA ALA A 226 -20.07 0.98 -1.80
C ALA A 226 -19.48 2.36 -2.16
N SER A 227 -18.19 2.45 -2.49
CA SER A 227 -17.59 3.70 -2.97
C SER A 227 -18.17 4.15 -4.32
N GLY A 228 -18.61 3.22 -5.17
CA GLY A 228 -19.08 3.52 -6.52
C GLY A 228 -18.04 4.19 -7.43
N LEU A 229 -16.76 4.19 -7.03
CA LEU A 229 -15.65 4.79 -7.77
C LEU A 229 -14.76 3.70 -8.41
N PRO A 230 -14.12 4.00 -9.56
CA PRO A 230 -13.01 3.20 -10.05
C PRO A 230 -11.95 2.99 -8.95
N CYS A 231 -11.57 1.74 -8.73
CA CYS A 231 -10.69 1.36 -7.63
C CYS A 231 -9.28 1.03 -8.11
N VAL A 232 -8.28 1.34 -7.28
CA VAL A 232 -6.90 0.88 -7.43
C VAL A 232 -6.44 0.25 -6.13
N VAL A 233 -5.85 -0.95 -6.21
CA VAL A 233 -5.31 -1.63 -5.03
C VAL A 233 -3.87 -1.19 -4.78
N SER A 234 -3.51 -0.99 -3.52
CA SER A 234 -2.15 -0.57 -3.14
C SER A 234 -1.72 -1.26 -1.84
N SER A 235 -0.41 -1.44 -1.66
CA SER A 235 0.13 -2.06 -0.45
C SER A 235 0.34 -1.05 0.68
N ALA A 236 0.48 -1.58 1.89
CA ALA A 236 0.88 -0.85 3.09
C ALA A 236 2.27 -1.31 3.58
N LEU A 237 3.15 -1.67 2.64
CA LEU A 237 4.52 -2.18 2.86
C LEU A 237 4.57 -3.51 3.61
N GLU A 238 3.68 -4.43 3.28
CA GLU A 238 3.71 -5.80 3.77
C GLU A 238 4.92 -6.59 3.22
N THR A 239 5.26 -7.70 3.86
CA THR A 239 6.08 -8.76 3.27
C THR A 239 5.26 -9.55 2.25
N SER A 240 5.81 -10.59 1.60
CA SER A 240 5.01 -11.44 0.70
C SER A 240 3.80 -12.08 1.39
N VAL A 241 3.85 -12.29 2.72
CA VAL A 241 2.75 -12.87 3.49
C VAL A 241 1.52 -11.95 3.47
N GLY A 242 1.65 -10.68 3.87
CA GLY A 242 0.54 -9.73 3.85
C GLY A 242 0.22 -9.22 2.45
N LEU A 243 1.23 -9.09 1.58
CA LEU A 243 1.04 -8.64 0.19
C LEU A 243 0.15 -9.61 -0.60
N ALA A 244 0.14 -10.90 -0.25
CA ALA A 244 -0.75 -11.89 -0.86
C ALA A 244 -2.24 -11.55 -0.69
N ALA A 245 -2.64 -10.96 0.45
CA ALA A 245 -4.02 -10.51 0.65
C ALA A 245 -4.37 -9.34 -0.28
N GLN A 246 -3.44 -8.43 -0.53
CA GLN A 246 -3.63 -7.32 -1.46
C GLN A 246 -3.72 -7.82 -2.91
N VAL A 247 -2.91 -8.81 -3.29
CA VAL A 247 -3.01 -9.48 -4.60
C VAL A 247 -4.36 -10.18 -4.73
N ALA A 248 -4.84 -10.86 -3.69
CA ALA A 248 -6.14 -11.49 -3.69
C ALA A 248 -7.30 -10.49 -3.82
N LEU A 249 -7.21 -9.34 -3.16
CA LEU A 249 -8.15 -8.23 -3.36
C LEU A 249 -8.17 -7.76 -4.82
N ALA A 250 -6.99 -7.47 -5.39
CA ALA A 250 -6.88 -7.05 -6.78
C ALA A 250 -7.39 -8.13 -7.75
N ALA A 251 -7.24 -9.40 -7.40
CA ALA A 251 -7.74 -10.53 -8.19
C ALA A 251 -9.26 -10.71 -8.11
N ALA A 252 -9.90 -10.27 -7.03
CA ALA A 252 -11.34 -10.45 -6.78
C ALA A 252 -12.19 -9.24 -7.21
N LEU A 253 -11.59 -8.05 -7.40
CA LEU A 253 -12.33 -6.88 -7.89
C LEU A 253 -12.97 -7.15 -9.26
N PRO A 254 -14.19 -6.67 -9.56
CA PRO A 254 -14.80 -6.87 -10.88
C PRO A 254 -13.95 -6.29 -12.01
N GLU A 255 -13.47 -5.06 -11.82
CA GLU A 255 -12.67 -4.30 -12.79
C GLU A 255 -11.36 -3.85 -12.15
N LEU A 256 -10.34 -3.67 -12.99
CA LEU A 256 -9.00 -3.27 -12.55
C LEU A 256 -8.35 -2.35 -13.60
N ASP A 257 -8.93 -1.17 -13.75
CA ASP A 257 -8.54 -0.17 -14.75
C ASP A 257 -7.13 0.39 -14.54
N PHE A 258 -6.66 0.32 -13.30
CA PHE A 258 -5.39 0.89 -12.85
C PHE A 258 -4.41 -0.21 -12.45
N ALA A 259 -3.16 -0.09 -12.92
CA ALA A 259 -2.06 -0.90 -12.39
C ALA A 259 -1.94 -0.71 -10.87
N CYS A 260 -1.77 -1.79 -10.11
CA CYS A 260 -1.82 -1.78 -8.65
C CYS A 260 -0.49 -1.40 -8.00
N GLY A 261 -0.55 -0.72 -6.85
CA GLY A 261 0.60 -0.33 -6.02
C GLY A 261 1.20 -1.48 -5.22
N LEU A 262 1.42 -2.64 -5.84
CA LEU A 262 1.85 -3.88 -5.19
C LEU A 262 3.32 -4.22 -5.44
N GLY A 263 4.04 -3.43 -6.23
CA GLY A 263 5.49 -3.61 -6.46
C GLY A 263 6.40 -3.22 -5.28
N THR A 264 5.87 -3.16 -4.06
CA THR A 264 6.54 -2.58 -2.88
C THR A 264 7.59 -3.48 -2.25
N LEU A 265 7.60 -4.79 -2.53
CA LEU A 265 8.64 -5.71 -2.04
C LEU A 265 10.05 -5.32 -2.54
N SER A 266 10.12 -4.54 -3.62
CA SER A 266 11.37 -3.93 -4.11
C SER A 266 12.00 -2.93 -3.13
N LEU A 267 11.21 -2.34 -2.23
CA LEU A 267 11.67 -1.38 -1.21
C LEU A 267 12.33 -2.06 -0.01
N LEU A 268 12.06 -3.35 0.21
CA LEU A 268 12.63 -4.14 1.30
C LEU A 268 13.96 -4.77 0.88
N THR A 269 14.90 -4.89 1.82
CA THR A 269 16.18 -5.57 1.59
C THR A 269 16.03 -7.09 1.54
N GLY A 270 15.02 -7.64 2.20
CA GLY A 270 14.69 -9.07 2.25
C GLY A 270 13.19 -9.32 2.27
N ASP A 271 12.83 -10.58 2.54
CA ASP A 271 11.46 -11.09 2.64
C ASP A 271 11.46 -12.30 3.59
N LEU A 272 10.29 -12.78 3.98
CA LEU A 272 10.15 -13.91 4.91
C LEU A 272 9.96 -15.26 4.22
N VAL A 273 9.75 -15.26 2.91
CA VAL A 273 9.43 -16.47 2.13
C VAL A 273 10.53 -16.79 1.11
N PRO A 274 10.67 -18.05 0.67
CA PRO A 274 11.65 -18.44 -0.35
C PRO A 274 11.46 -17.65 -1.66
N ALA A 275 12.54 -17.48 -2.43
CA ALA A 275 12.51 -16.68 -3.66
C ALA A 275 11.44 -17.13 -4.67
N GLY A 276 11.12 -18.43 -4.74
CA GLY A 276 10.08 -18.97 -5.62
C GLY A 276 8.63 -18.63 -5.20
N GLN A 277 8.42 -18.17 -3.96
CA GLN A 277 7.12 -17.72 -3.46
C GLN A 277 7.05 -16.21 -3.21
N ALA A 278 8.18 -15.51 -3.35
CA ALA A 278 8.25 -14.07 -3.15
C ALA A 278 7.43 -13.35 -4.22
N LEU A 279 6.54 -12.45 -3.79
CA LEU A 279 5.66 -11.68 -4.66
C LEU A 279 6.43 -10.50 -5.29
N ARG A 280 7.38 -10.83 -6.17
CA ARG A 280 8.15 -9.90 -6.98
C ARG A 280 7.53 -9.77 -8.36
N PRO A 281 7.28 -8.54 -8.85
CA PRO A 281 6.77 -8.35 -10.19
C PRO A 281 7.74 -8.87 -11.26
N VAL A 282 7.17 -9.50 -12.30
CA VAL A 282 7.87 -9.88 -13.52
C VAL A 282 7.13 -9.26 -14.69
N ASP A 283 7.84 -8.48 -15.51
CA ASP A 283 7.30 -7.73 -16.66
C ASP A 283 6.09 -6.86 -16.31
N GLY A 284 6.10 -6.26 -15.12
CA GLY A 284 5.02 -5.39 -14.66
C GLY A 284 3.77 -6.11 -14.14
N PHE A 285 3.87 -7.41 -13.85
CA PHE A 285 2.76 -8.19 -13.29
C PHE A 285 3.17 -9.00 -12.06
N LEU A 286 2.21 -9.20 -11.15
CA LEU A 286 2.25 -10.24 -10.13
C LEU A 286 1.32 -11.39 -10.53
N ALA A 287 1.76 -12.62 -10.30
CA ALA A 287 0.87 -13.78 -10.36
C ALA A 287 -0.03 -13.81 -9.11
N VAL A 288 -1.27 -14.28 -9.26
CA VAL A 288 -2.16 -14.50 -8.13
C VAL A 288 -1.75 -15.78 -7.42
N PRO A 289 -1.36 -15.72 -6.13
CA PRO A 289 -0.92 -16.91 -5.42
C PRO A 289 -2.11 -17.80 -5.08
N SER A 290 -1.96 -19.12 -5.22
CA SER A 290 -3.00 -20.10 -4.90
C SER A 290 -3.25 -20.25 -3.39
N ALA A 291 -2.29 -19.82 -2.57
CA ALA A 291 -2.34 -19.79 -1.11
C ALA A 291 -1.42 -18.69 -0.58
N VAL A 292 -1.50 -18.37 0.71
CA VAL A 292 -0.55 -17.44 1.33
C VAL A 292 0.87 -18.01 1.22
N PRO A 293 1.87 -17.24 0.74
CA PRO A 293 3.28 -17.64 0.75
C PRO A 293 3.75 -18.07 2.14
N GLU A 294 4.43 -19.21 2.21
CA GLU A 294 4.87 -19.80 3.48
C GLU A 294 6.22 -19.22 3.94
N PRO A 295 6.29 -18.65 5.15
CA PRO A 295 7.54 -18.22 5.74
C PRO A 295 8.55 -19.36 5.90
N ASP A 296 9.79 -19.09 5.52
CA ASP A 296 10.91 -19.99 5.68
C ASP A 296 11.55 -19.81 7.07
N PRO A 297 11.80 -20.88 7.85
CA PRO A 297 12.37 -20.77 9.19
C PRO A 297 13.73 -20.04 9.25
N GLU A 298 14.57 -20.19 8.24
CA GLU A 298 15.87 -19.52 8.19
C GLU A 298 15.71 -18.03 7.86
N LEU A 299 14.75 -17.67 6.99
CA LEU A 299 14.42 -16.26 6.75
C LEU A 299 13.76 -15.58 7.96
N LEU A 300 12.89 -16.29 8.68
CA LEU A 300 12.33 -15.82 9.95
C LEU A 300 13.44 -15.55 10.96
N ARG A 301 14.42 -16.45 11.10
CA ARG A 301 15.58 -16.27 11.98
C ARG A 301 16.45 -15.09 11.54
N ARG A 302 16.71 -14.95 10.25
CA ARG A 302 17.53 -13.88 9.66
C ARG A 302 16.92 -12.49 9.87
N HIS A 303 15.60 -12.38 9.75
CA HIS A 303 14.88 -11.12 9.83
C HIS A 303 14.20 -10.90 11.19
N ARG A 304 14.52 -11.69 12.21
CA ARG A 304 13.96 -11.58 13.56
C ARG A 304 14.26 -10.19 14.15
N GLN A 305 13.29 -9.60 14.84
CA GLN A 305 13.53 -8.43 15.67
C GLN A 305 14.45 -8.81 16.84
N THR A 306 15.67 -8.26 16.85
CA THR A 306 16.71 -8.58 17.84
C THR A 306 16.65 -7.70 19.08
N ASP A 307 16.01 -6.53 19.01
CA ASP A 307 15.77 -5.68 20.18
C ASP A 307 14.66 -6.32 21.04
N PRO A 308 14.98 -6.73 22.29
CA PRO A 308 14.02 -7.40 23.17
C PRO A 308 12.85 -6.51 23.59
N ASP A 309 13.07 -5.21 23.77
CA ASP A 309 12.01 -4.26 24.16
C ASP A 309 11.05 -4.04 23.01
N ARG A 310 11.58 -3.93 21.77
CA ARG A 310 10.75 -3.84 20.57
C ARG A 310 9.98 -5.13 20.30
N ALA A 311 10.59 -6.30 20.51
CA ALA A 311 9.90 -7.57 20.39
C ALA A 311 8.76 -7.71 21.42
N ALA A 312 9.02 -7.37 22.69
CA ALA A 312 8.01 -7.37 23.75
C ALA A 312 6.88 -6.37 23.46
N TRP A 313 7.20 -5.21 22.90
CA TRP A 313 6.21 -4.21 22.46
C TRP A 313 5.26 -4.80 21.40
N TRP A 314 5.77 -5.52 20.39
CA TRP A 314 4.93 -6.16 19.37
C TRP A 314 3.97 -7.22 19.94
N HIS A 315 4.42 -8.03 20.90
CA HIS A 315 3.54 -8.99 21.58
C HIS A 315 2.49 -8.32 22.46
N THR A 316 2.85 -7.24 23.15
CA THR A 316 1.93 -6.42 23.94
C THR A 316 0.88 -5.78 23.04
N ARG A 317 1.32 -5.24 21.89
CA ARG A 317 0.46 -4.63 20.88
C ARG A 317 -0.53 -5.64 20.29
N LEU A 318 -0.08 -6.84 19.94
CA LEU A 318 -0.97 -7.91 19.48
C LEU A 318 -2.04 -8.21 20.55
N THR A 319 -1.64 -8.41 21.79
CA THR A 319 -2.55 -8.72 22.90
C THR A 319 -3.56 -7.59 23.16
N GLY A 320 -3.10 -6.34 23.18
CA GLY A 320 -3.96 -5.17 23.35
C GLY A 320 -4.94 -4.96 22.19
N THR A 321 -4.55 -5.33 20.97
CA THR A 321 -5.41 -5.26 19.78
C THR A 321 -6.45 -6.38 19.77
N LEU A 322 -6.04 -7.61 20.14
CA LEU A 322 -6.95 -8.75 20.32
C LEU A 322 -8.09 -8.44 21.29
N ALA A 323 -7.78 -7.75 22.40
CA ALA A 323 -8.79 -7.37 23.40
C ALA A 323 -9.87 -6.41 22.88
N LEU A 324 -9.64 -5.73 21.75
CA LEU A 324 -10.61 -4.83 21.11
C LEU A 324 -11.44 -5.50 20.00
N THR A 325 -11.05 -6.70 19.58
CA THR A 325 -11.70 -7.39 18.47
C THR A 325 -12.80 -8.29 19.05
N PRO A 326 -14.08 -8.13 18.65
CA PRO A 326 -15.15 -9.00 19.14
C PRO A 326 -14.85 -10.46 18.78
N SER A 327 -15.31 -11.37 19.65
CA SER A 327 -15.13 -12.83 19.50
C SER A 327 -15.88 -13.38 18.30
#